data_AF-A0A183BEP5-F1
#
_entry.id   AF-A0A183BEP5-F1
#
_cell.length_a   1.000
_cell.length_b   1.000
_cell.length_c   1.000
_cell.angle_alpha   90.00
_cell.angle_beta   90.00
_cell.angle_gamma   90.00
#
_symmetry.space_group_name_H-M   'P 1'
#
loop_
_entity.id
_entity.type
_entity.pdbx_description
1 polymer ?
#
loop_
_entity_poly.entity_id
_entity_poly.type
_entity_poly.pdbx_seq_one_letter_code
_entity_poly.pdbx_strand_id
1 'polypeptide(L)'
;MDATATAVLSAFSVVLGQQEGDRRLAEQNLTALEVLETYPVILANMIADEQVAVAMRQLAGVTLKRYVLSHWSRSDSSNFAPPETTEEVS
;
A
#
# COMPACT_ATOMS: atom_id res chain seq x y z
N MET A 1 3.10 14.04 8.69
CA MET A 1 2.85 12.84 7.86
C MET A 1 3.92 12.81 6.79
N ASP A 2 4.56 11.67 6.56
CA ASP A 2 5.59 11.52 5.52
C ASP A 2 5.01 11.75 4.10
N ALA A 3 5.85 12.15 3.14
CA ALA A 3 5.43 12.43 1.76
C ALA A 3 4.82 11.17 1.10
N THR A 4 5.41 10.00 1.37
CA THR A 4 4.92 8.71 0.86
C THR A 4 3.55 8.37 1.42
N ALA A 5 3.35 8.55 2.73
CA ALA A 5 2.05 8.33 3.38
C ALA A 5 0.96 9.24 2.79
N THR A 6 1.33 10.50 2.49
CA THR A 6 0.41 11.45 1.85
C THR A 6 0.03 11.02 0.44
N ALA A 7 0.98 10.49 -0.34
CA ALA A 7 0.73 9.95 -1.67
C ALA A 7 -0.22 8.74 -1.63
N VAL A 8 -0.02 7.81 -0.69
CA VAL A 8 -0.89 6.64 -0.50
C VAL A 8 -2.31 7.08 -0.15
N LEU A 9 -2.48 7.97 0.82
CA LEU A 9 -3.81 8.48 1.20
C LEU A 9 -4.51 9.19 0.03
N SER A 10 -3.78 10.00 -0.72
CA SER A 10 -4.33 10.74 -1.86
C SER A 10 -4.80 9.77 -2.95
N ALA A 11 -4.01 8.75 -3.26
CA ALA A 11 -4.38 7.73 -4.23
C ALA A 11 -5.59 6.89 -3.74
N PHE A 12 -5.63 6.51 -2.47
CA PHE A 12 -6.77 5.79 -1.90
C PHE A 12 -8.07 6.61 -1.94
N SER A 13 -8.00 7.92 -1.66
CA SER A 13 -9.18 8.81 -1.77
C SER A 13 -9.78 8.77 -3.16
N VAL A 14 -8.94 8.78 -4.21
CA VAL A 14 -9.42 8.67 -5.60
C VAL A 14 -9.95 7.27 -5.91
N VAL A 15 -9.27 6.21 -5.46
CA VAL A 15 -9.70 4.81 -5.68
C VAL A 15 -11.05 4.52 -5.02
N LEU A 16 -11.29 5.08 -3.85
CA LEU A 16 -12.55 4.95 -3.11
C LEU A 16 -13.66 5.89 -3.63
N GLY A 17 -13.36 6.78 -4.59
CA GLY A 17 -14.31 7.77 -5.10
C GLY A 17 -14.64 8.88 -4.10
N GLN A 18 -13.78 9.08 -3.09
CA GLN A 18 -13.92 10.14 -2.08
C GLN A 18 -13.34 11.47 -2.55
N GLN A 19 -12.52 11.45 -3.61
CA GLN A 19 -11.97 12.62 -4.27
C GLN A 19 -12.08 12.45 -5.79
N GLU A 20 -12.32 13.56 -6.50
CA GLU A 20 -12.24 13.57 -7.96
C GLU A 20 -10.81 13.22 -8.42
N GLY A 21 -10.72 12.40 -9.47
CA GLY A 21 -9.45 12.02 -10.07
C GLY A 21 -9.59 10.83 -11.02
N ASP A 22 -8.50 10.51 -11.71
CA ASP A 22 -8.41 9.31 -12.54
C ASP A 22 -8.08 8.11 -11.65
N ARG A 23 -9.07 7.24 -11.44
CA ARG A 23 -8.90 6.02 -10.65
C ARG A 23 -7.82 5.10 -11.19
N ARG A 24 -7.68 4.98 -12.52
CA ARG A 24 -6.67 4.12 -13.13
C ARG A 24 -5.27 4.67 -12.84
N LEU A 25 -5.10 5.99 -12.94
CA LEU A 25 -3.84 6.64 -12.59
C LEU A 25 -3.51 6.48 -11.10
N ALA A 26 -4.52 6.60 -10.22
CA ALA A 26 -4.33 6.37 -8.79
C ALA A 26 -3.89 4.93 -8.48
N GLU A 27 -4.49 3.93 -9.13
CA GLU A 27 -4.08 2.53 -9.01
C GLU A 27 -2.64 2.31 -9.52
N GLN A 28 -2.27 2.93 -10.65
CA GLN A 28 -0.90 2.88 -11.17
C GLN A 28 0.11 3.53 -10.23
N ASN A 29 -0.24 4.65 -9.60
CA ASN A 29 0.60 5.31 -8.61
C ASN A 29 0.83 4.40 -7.40
N LEU A 30 -0.20 3.69 -6.93
CA LEU A 30 -0.07 2.72 -5.84
C LEU A 30 0.91 1.61 -6.20
N THR A 31 0.82 1.04 -7.41
CA THR A 31 1.78 0.04 -7.88
C THR A 31 3.20 0.61 -7.97
N ALA A 32 3.36 1.85 -8.42
CA ALA A 32 4.69 2.48 -8.48
C ALA A 32 5.31 2.70 -7.08
N LEU A 33 4.49 2.86 -6.05
CA LEU A 33 4.95 3.03 -4.67
C LEU A 33 5.36 1.72 -3.99
N GLU A 34 4.97 0.54 -4.53
CA GLU A 34 5.30 -0.77 -3.94
C GLU A 34 6.81 -1.03 -3.84
N VAL A 35 7.62 -0.36 -4.67
CA VAL A 35 9.09 -0.51 -4.63
C VAL A 35 9.74 0.21 -3.45
N LEU A 36 8.99 1.05 -2.73
CA LEU A 36 9.50 1.80 -1.59
C LEU A 36 9.47 0.91 -0.34
N GLU A 37 10.60 0.85 0.36
CA GLU A 37 10.76 0.07 1.59
C GLU A 37 9.73 0.45 2.68
N THR A 38 9.36 1.72 2.77
CA THR A 38 8.38 2.21 3.75
C THR A 38 6.92 1.89 3.39
N TYR A 39 6.65 1.45 2.16
CA TYR A 39 5.29 1.20 1.68
C TYR A 39 4.48 0.20 2.54
N PRO A 40 4.97 -1.02 2.84
CA PRO A 40 4.25 -1.95 3.72
C PRO A 40 4.02 -1.38 5.12
N VAL A 41 4.96 -0.62 5.68
CA VAL A 41 4.84 0.01 7.00
C VAL A 41 3.71 1.03 7.01
N ILE A 42 3.62 1.85 5.97
CA ILE A 42 2.56 2.85 5.83
C ILE A 42 1.20 2.16 5.82
N LEU A 43 1.05 1.08 5.05
CA LEU A 43 -0.20 0.33 4.99
C LEU A 43 -0.54 -0.32 6.35
N ALA A 44 0.43 -0.92 7.02
CA ALA A 44 0.25 -1.51 8.35
C ALA A 44 -0.17 -0.45 9.39
N ASN A 45 0.48 0.71 9.39
CA ASN A 45 0.15 1.83 10.27
C ASN A 45 -1.27 2.35 10.00
N MET A 46 -1.67 2.45 8.73
CA MET A 46 -3.04 2.84 8.38
C MET A 46 -4.08 1.86 8.92
N ILE A 47 -3.82 0.55 8.86
CA ILE A 47 -4.73 -0.48 9.38
C ILE A 47 -4.87 -0.37 10.90
N ALA A 48 -3.76 -0.12 11.60
CA ALA A 48 -3.69 -0.04 13.05
C ALA A 48 -4.28 1.27 13.63
N ASP A 49 -4.29 2.36 12.87
CA ASP A 49 -4.77 3.66 13.34
C ASP A 49 -6.31 3.76 13.32
N GLU A 50 -6.93 3.73 14.51
CA GLU A 50 -8.38 3.82 14.67
C GLU A 50 -9.00 5.13 14.15
N GLN A 51 -8.20 6.20 14.02
CA GLN A 51 -8.66 7.49 13.49
C GLN A 51 -8.79 7.48 11.96
N VAL A 52 -8.15 6.53 11.28
CA VAL A 52 -8.30 6.35 9.84
C VAL A 52 -9.67 5.76 9.53
N ALA A 53 -10.38 6.38 8.58
CA ALA A 53 -11.70 5.94 8.15
C ALA A 53 -11.71 4.45 7.78
N VAL A 54 -12.78 3.73 8.14
CA VAL A 54 -12.86 2.26 7.96
C VAL A 54 -12.60 1.84 6.51
N ALA A 55 -13.14 2.56 5.52
CA ALA A 55 -12.93 2.26 4.11
C ALA A 55 -11.46 2.34 3.68
N MET A 56 -10.72 3.33 4.21
CA MET A 56 -9.28 3.50 3.98
C MET A 56 -8.49 2.35 4.62
N ARG A 57 -8.84 1.97 5.86
CA ARG A 57 -8.21 0.82 6.54
C ARG A 57 -8.47 -0.50 5.83
N GLN A 58 -9.68 -0.70 5.33
CA GLN A 58 -10.03 -1.89 4.55
C GLN A 58 -9.23 -1.95 3.25
N LEU A 59 -9.13 -0.84 2.52
CA LEU A 59 -8.31 -0.79 1.31
C LEU A 59 -6.82 -1.02 1.64
N ALA A 60 -6.30 -0.42 2.72
CA ALA A 60 -4.95 -0.68 3.21
C ALA A 60 -4.70 -2.16 3.50
N GLY A 61 -5.64 -2.84 4.15
CA GLY A 61 -5.56 -4.29 4.44
C GLY A 61 -5.53 -5.16 3.18
N VAL A 62 -6.38 -4.85 2.19
CA VAL A 62 -6.39 -5.56 0.91
C VAL A 62 -5.08 -5.33 0.15
N THR A 63 -4.59 -4.09 0.14
CA THR A 63 -3.33 -3.72 -0.53
C THR A 63 -2.13 -4.35 0.16
N LEU A 64 -2.05 -4.33 1.49
CA LEU A 64 -0.96 -4.95 2.25
C LEU A 64 -0.93 -6.46 2.05
N LYS A 65 -2.09 -7.12 2.03
CA LYS A 65 -2.19 -8.55 1.72
C LYS A 65 -1.61 -8.86 0.34
N ARG A 66 -1.92 -8.05 -0.68
CA ARG A 66 -1.37 -8.22 -2.03
C ARG A 66 0.13 -7.98 -2.05
N TYR A 67 0.60 -6.94 -1.36
CA TYR A 67 2.02 -6.66 -1.23
C TYR A 67 2.78 -7.86 -0.65
N VAL A 68 2.33 -8.42 0.48
CA VAL A 68 2.98 -9.59 1.11
C VAL A 68 3.01 -10.79 0.15
N LEU A 69 1.93 -11.06 -0.60
CA LEU A 69 1.90 -12.17 -1.56
C LEU A 69 2.91 -12.01 -2.70
N SER A 70 3.27 -10.77 -3.05
CA SER A 70 4.17 -10.46 -4.16
C SER A 70 5.60 -10.18 -3.71
N HIS A 71 5.82 -9.61 -2.52
CA HIS A 71 7.12 -9.03 -2.13
C HIS A 71 7.78 -9.70 -0.92
N TRP A 72 7.09 -10.62 -0.22
CA TRP A 72 7.59 -11.12 1.07
C TRP A 72 8.82 -12.03 0.96
N SER A 73 8.79 -13.00 0.05
CA SER A 73 9.87 -13.97 -0.08
C SER A 73 9.99 -14.44 -1.53
N ARG A 74 11.20 -14.30 -2.07
CA ARG A 74 11.52 -14.75 -3.42
C ARG A 74 11.51 -16.27 -3.54
N SER A 75 11.81 -16.99 -2.45
CA SER A 75 11.81 -18.45 -2.45
C SER A 75 10.41 -19.05 -2.29
N ASP A 76 9.49 -18.33 -1.64
CA ASP A 76 8.19 -18.88 -1.24
C ASP A 76 7.03 -18.46 -2.15
N SER A 77 7.22 -17.46 -3.02
CA SER A 77 6.16 -16.97 -3.91
C SER A 77 6.46 -17.22 -5.40
N SER A 78 5.56 -17.97 -6.05
CA SER A 78 5.57 -18.16 -7.51
C SER A 78 5.28 -16.88 -8.32
N ASN A 79 4.69 -15.87 -7.68
CA ASN A 79 4.35 -14.58 -8.29
C ASN A 79 5.21 -13.45 -7.70
N PHE A 80 6.41 -13.79 -7.21
CA PHE A 80 7.28 -12.81 -6.59
C PHE A 80 7.58 -11.65 -7.55
N ALA A 81 7.39 -10.43 -7.06
CA ALA A 81 7.79 -9.18 -7.69
C ALA A 81 8.82 -8.50 -6.77
N PRO A 82 10.00 -8.11 -7.27
CA PRO A 82 10.96 -7.37 -6.46
C PRO A 82 10.42 -5.96 -6.10
N PRO A 83 10.86 -5.35 -4.98
CA PRO A 83 11.88 -5.84 -4.05
C PRO A 83 11.34 -6.89 -3.07
N GLU A 84 12.26 -7.65 -2.46
CA GLU A 84 11.97 -8.51 -1.31
C GLU A 84 11.90 -7.63 -0.05
N THR A 85 10.92 -7.84 0.81
CA THR A 85 10.78 -7.09 2.07
C THR A 85 11.97 -7.40 3.00
N THR A 86 12.59 -6.36 3.55
CA THR A 86 13.76 -6.46 4.44
C THR A 86 13.34 -6.78 5.88
N GLU A 87 14.19 -7.47 6.64
CA GLU A 87 13.90 -7.79 8.06
C GLU A 87 13.82 -6.56 8.98
N GLU A 88 14.41 -5.44 8.57
CA GLU A 88 14.31 -4.17 9.32
C GLU A 88 12.87 -3.62 9.35
N VAL A 89 12.00 -4.15 8.50
CA VAL A 89 10.66 -3.64 8.20
C VAL A 89 9.56 -4.69 8.38
N SER A 90 9.93 -5.96 8.57
CA SER A 90 9.03 -7.11 8.80
C SER A 90 8.74 -7.35 10.28
#